data_AF-A0A6I3T4G0-F1
#
_entry.id   AF-A0A6I3T4G0-F1
#
_cell.length_a   1.000
_cell.length_b   1.000
_cell.length_c   1.000
_cell.angle_alpha   90.00
_cell.angle_beta   90.00
_cell.angle_gamma   90.00
#
_symmetry.space_group_name_H-M   'P 1'
#
loop_
_entity.id
_entity.type
_entity.pdbx_description
1 polymer ?
#
loop_
_entity_poly.entity_id
_entity_poly.type
_entity_poly.pdbx_seq_one_letter_code
_entity_poly.pdbx_strand_id
1 'polypeptide(L)'
;MDFRPAQAGIGLRVPHYRDFLDGRPPVGWVEVHTENYLAPGGWDANVLERVRRNYPVSLHGVALGLGSAHGIDERHLARVAALARRIEPALVSEHLCWGAVPGRHLHDLLPVALDDAMLDLMSARVQRVQEALGRSILLENVSAYVRFDADTMGETEFLVALARRTGAGLLLDINNLYVNQCNHGEDAGAALRAIPPGLVGEIHLGGHLVAPDVVIDHHGSAVAELVWALYELALARFGAVPTLVEWDTDIPPLPVLLGEAARATALAAGYPAPPVASAGPLPAVVIREAADTVAMAQQRFAAAILDGKGPEGLRAADPARRMAVYRGNVTGSWQRALAASFPVIGQLVGADFLAALAREYGRAHPSASGDLNLFGEGFAAFLAGFEHVSHLPYLPDMARLEWLLHRAHYAPDAPPLDAAVFGTLAPEQFGECRLELHPGAVPFASPWAVVPLWLAHGPEGGAFPAIEAASWGVVCRPGWRATVLVQDGAAHAALAVLAGGGTIGAAFEAGCEVDGQFDGGAALRQWLRCGAFTALRQGEAANA
;
A
#
# COMPACT_ATOMS: atom_id res chain seq x y z
N MET A 1 10.37 -23.70 2.81
CA MET A 1 10.78 -22.81 3.92
C MET A 1 12.20 -23.17 4.32
N ASP A 2 13.21 -22.62 3.65
CA ASP A 2 14.62 -22.83 4.03
C ASP A 2 15.38 -21.50 4.19
N PHE A 3 14.63 -20.40 4.32
CA PHE A 3 15.21 -19.10 4.64
C PHE A 3 15.60 -19.07 6.11
N ARG A 4 16.91 -18.97 6.38
CA ARG A 4 17.48 -18.97 7.73
C ARG A 4 18.48 -17.82 7.87
N PRO A 5 18.00 -16.60 8.12
CA PRO A 5 18.88 -15.46 8.28
C PRO A 5 19.65 -15.58 9.60
N ALA A 6 20.91 -15.12 9.59
CA ALA A 6 21.74 -15.09 10.80
C ALA A 6 21.39 -13.93 11.75
N GLN A 7 20.61 -12.96 11.28
CA GLN A 7 20.22 -11.76 12.00
C GLN A 7 18.73 -11.48 11.78
N ALA A 8 18.11 -10.83 12.75
CA ALA A 8 16.73 -10.35 12.63
C ALA A 8 16.59 -9.32 11.49
N GLY A 9 15.36 -9.18 11.01
CA GLY A 9 14.96 -8.22 9.99
C GLY A 9 14.25 -7.01 10.59
N ILE A 10 13.96 -6.02 9.74
CA ILE A 10 13.13 -4.86 10.07
C ILE A 10 12.12 -4.59 8.94
N GLY A 11 10.99 -3.99 9.29
CA GLY A 11 10.09 -3.40 8.30
C GLY A 11 10.77 -2.23 7.57
N LEU A 12 10.81 -2.27 6.23
CA LEU A 12 11.23 -1.14 5.40
C LEU A 12 10.01 -0.24 5.16
N ARG A 13 10.10 1.01 5.61
CA ARG A 13 9.08 2.05 5.40
C ARG A 13 9.70 3.26 4.71
N VAL A 14 8.85 4.12 4.10
CA VAL A 14 9.27 5.28 3.29
C VAL A 14 10.34 6.17 3.97
N PRO A 15 10.25 6.49 5.28
CA PRO A 15 11.28 7.31 5.93
C PRO A 15 12.70 6.74 5.85
N HIS A 16 12.87 5.41 5.75
CA HIS A 16 14.18 4.76 5.72
C HIS A 16 14.71 4.50 4.30
N TYR A 17 13.96 4.83 3.25
CA TYR A 17 14.38 4.52 1.88
C TYR A 17 15.77 5.05 1.55
N ARG A 18 16.07 6.30 1.93
CA ARG A 18 17.39 6.90 1.67
C ARG A 18 18.52 6.16 2.40
N ASP A 19 18.29 5.72 3.64
CA ASP A 19 19.29 4.97 4.39
C ASP A 19 19.74 3.68 3.67
N PHE A 20 18.81 3.02 2.99
CA PHE A 20 19.07 1.80 2.21
C PHE A 20 19.58 2.05 0.78
N LEU A 21 19.27 3.22 0.19
CA LEU A 21 19.73 3.56 -1.16
C LEU A 21 21.12 4.18 -1.17
N ASP A 22 21.44 4.95 -0.14
CA ASP A 22 22.71 5.68 0.02
C ASP A 22 23.71 4.89 0.86
N GLY A 23 23.23 3.93 1.66
CA GLY A 23 24.03 3.09 2.54
C GLY A 23 23.74 1.60 2.42
N ARG A 24 24.30 0.83 3.35
CA ARG A 24 24.03 -0.60 3.53
C ARG A 24 23.87 -0.92 5.01
N PRO A 25 22.69 -0.62 5.61
CA PRO A 25 22.43 -0.89 7.01
C PRO A 25 22.73 -2.35 7.40
N PRO A 26 23.30 -2.59 8.59
CA PRO A 26 23.67 -3.94 9.05
C PRO A 26 22.45 -4.70 9.57
N VAL A 27 21.58 -5.14 8.67
CA VAL A 27 20.38 -5.92 8.98
C VAL A 27 20.36 -7.22 8.16
N GLY A 28 19.74 -8.27 8.69
CA GLY A 28 19.70 -9.57 8.04
C GLY A 28 18.86 -9.60 6.76
N TRP A 29 17.73 -8.91 6.78
CA TRP A 29 16.73 -8.86 5.71
C TRP A 29 15.70 -7.76 6.00
N VAL A 30 14.85 -7.46 5.03
CA VAL A 30 13.79 -6.45 5.19
C VAL A 30 12.44 -7.04 4.83
N GLU A 31 11.39 -6.53 5.46
CA GLU A 31 10.02 -6.80 5.05
C GLU A 31 9.34 -5.55 4.51
N VAL A 32 8.47 -5.73 3.52
CA VAL A 32 7.62 -4.67 3.00
C VAL A 32 6.16 -5.10 2.96
N HIS A 33 5.25 -4.14 3.15
CA HIS A 33 3.84 -4.33 2.82
C HIS A 33 3.67 -4.45 1.31
N THR A 34 3.16 -5.60 0.87
CA THR A 34 3.02 -5.99 -0.53
C THR A 34 2.29 -4.91 -1.34
N GLU A 35 1.22 -4.36 -0.76
CA GLU A 35 0.29 -3.42 -1.36
C GLU A 35 0.96 -2.09 -1.76
N ASN A 36 2.02 -1.68 -1.05
CA ASN A 36 2.77 -0.46 -1.37
C ASN A 36 3.62 -0.60 -2.65
N TYR A 37 3.83 -1.82 -3.15
CA TYR A 37 4.74 -2.11 -4.27
C TYR A 37 4.05 -2.81 -5.44
N LEU A 38 2.71 -2.84 -5.46
CA LEU A 38 1.94 -3.45 -6.54
C LEU A 38 1.96 -2.63 -7.85
N ALA A 39 2.50 -1.41 -7.84
CA ALA A 39 2.72 -0.65 -9.05
C ALA A 39 3.81 -1.34 -9.91
N PRO A 40 3.63 -1.40 -11.25
CA PRO A 40 4.59 -2.04 -12.13
C PRO A 40 5.91 -1.25 -12.23
N GLY A 41 5.91 0.04 -11.89
CA GLY A 41 7.10 0.87 -11.74
C GLY A 41 6.89 1.86 -10.61
N GLY A 42 7.46 3.05 -10.74
CA GLY A 42 7.37 4.04 -9.68
C GLY A 42 8.63 4.13 -8.84
N TRP A 43 8.72 5.18 -8.02
CA TRP A 43 9.83 5.35 -7.09
C TRP A 43 9.94 4.18 -6.12
N ASP A 44 8.83 3.79 -5.49
CA ASP A 44 8.79 2.70 -4.51
C ASP A 44 9.24 1.37 -5.13
N ALA A 45 8.78 1.03 -6.33
CA ALA A 45 9.24 -0.16 -7.04
C ALA A 45 10.77 -0.12 -7.31
N ASN A 46 11.30 1.01 -7.75
CA ASN A 46 12.75 1.19 -7.94
C ASN A 46 13.53 1.06 -6.62
N VAL A 47 12.99 1.57 -5.50
CA VAL A 47 13.60 1.36 -4.17
C VAL A 47 13.65 -0.12 -3.84
N LEU A 48 12.52 -0.83 -3.95
CA LEU A 48 12.44 -2.25 -3.61
C LEU A 48 13.39 -3.11 -4.47
N GLU A 49 13.46 -2.85 -5.77
CA GLU A 49 14.38 -3.54 -6.68
C GLU A 49 15.85 -3.29 -6.32
N ARG A 50 16.20 -2.06 -5.92
CA ARG A 50 17.57 -1.74 -5.46
C ARG A 50 17.89 -2.41 -4.13
N VAL A 51 16.94 -2.43 -3.19
CA VAL A 51 17.11 -3.08 -1.88
C VAL A 51 17.26 -4.59 -2.03
N ARG A 52 16.41 -5.22 -2.86
CA ARG A 52 16.42 -6.67 -3.11
C ARG A 52 17.74 -7.19 -3.67
N ARG A 53 18.55 -6.36 -4.32
CA ARG A 53 19.90 -6.73 -4.80
C ARG A 53 20.87 -7.03 -3.66
N ASN A 54 20.64 -6.44 -2.49
CA ASN A 54 21.55 -6.51 -1.34
C ASN A 54 20.97 -7.28 -0.15
N TYR A 55 19.65 -7.41 -0.07
CA TYR A 55 18.94 -8.00 1.05
C TYR A 55 17.87 -9.00 0.58
N PRO A 56 17.67 -10.12 1.30
CA PRO A 56 16.43 -10.89 1.20
C PRO A 56 15.22 -10.01 1.56
N VAL A 57 14.09 -10.28 0.92
CA VAL A 57 12.85 -9.51 1.09
C VAL A 57 11.70 -10.40 1.58
N SER A 58 11.08 -9.98 2.68
CA SER A 58 9.71 -10.20 3.16
C SER A 58 8.63 -9.58 2.27
N LEU A 59 7.69 -10.32 1.66
CA LEU A 59 6.44 -9.71 1.18
C LEU A 59 5.31 -10.07 2.14
N HIS A 60 4.84 -9.07 2.88
CA HIS A 60 3.76 -9.24 3.85
C HIS A 60 2.50 -8.54 3.34
N GLY A 61 1.41 -9.28 3.15
CA GLY A 61 0.16 -8.77 2.58
C GLY A 61 -0.77 -8.17 3.62
N VAL A 62 -1.55 -7.17 3.21
CA VAL A 62 -2.58 -6.54 4.06
C VAL A 62 -3.96 -6.44 3.40
N ALA A 63 -4.13 -6.91 2.16
CA ALA A 63 -5.37 -6.67 1.40
C ALA A 63 -5.98 -7.87 0.66
N LEU A 64 -5.39 -9.07 0.75
CA LEU A 64 -6.01 -10.27 0.16
C LEU A 64 -7.27 -10.69 0.92
N GLY A 65 -7.28 -10.50 2.25
CA GLY A 65 -8.46 -10.70 3.08
C GLY A 65 -9.03 -12.11 2.92
N LEU A 66 -8.22 -13.13 3.20
CA LEU A 66 -8.48 -14.54 2.92
C LEU A 66 -9.81 -15.07 3.51
N GLY A 67 -10.32 -14.45 4.56
CA GLY A 67 -11.61 -14.77 5.17
C GLY A 67 -12.82 -14.09 4.51
N SER A 68 -12.64 -13.23 3.50
CA SER A 68 -13.74 -12.48 2.88
C SER A 68 -14.66 -13.41 2.08
N ALA A 69 -15.94 -13.46 2.44
CA ALA A 69 -16.94 -14.33 1.81
C ALA A 69 -17.18 -14.00 0.34
N HIS A 70 -17.05 -12.72 -0.02
CA HIS A 70 -17.17 -12.24 -1.41
C HIS A 70 -16.12 -12.85 -2.34
N GLY A 71 -15.01 -13.33 -1.78
CA GLY A 71 -13.91 -13.97 -2.48
C GLY A 71 -12.68 -13.09 -2.65
N ILE A 72 -11.68 -13.64 -3.34
CA ILE A 72 -10.43 -12.93 -3.65
C ILE A 72 -10.61 -12.13 -4.94
N ASP A 73 -10.15 -10.88 -4.95
CA ASP A 73 -10.01 -10.11 -6.19
C ASP A 73 -8.88 -10.72 -7.04
N GLU A 74 -9.27 -11.39 -8.13
CA GLU A 74 -8.35 -12.06 -9.05
C GLU A 74 -7.40 -11.09 -9.76
N ARG A 75 -7.78 -9.82 -9.96
CA ARG A 75 -6.89 -8.80 -10.53
C ARG A 75 -5.82 -8.40 -9.52
N HIS A 76 -6.21 -8.25 -8.25
CA HIS A 76 -5.27 -7.99 -7.16
C HIS A 76 -4.30 -9.16 -6.96
N LEU A 77 -4.80 -10.39 -6.90
CA LEU A 77 -3.95 -11.58 -6.79
C LEU A 77 -2.97 -11.72 -7.95
N ALA A 78 -3.38 -11.40 -9.18
CA ALA A 78 -2.49 -11.40 -10.34
C ALA A 78 -1.35 -10.37 -10.20
N ARG A 79 -1.62 -9.19 -9.61
CA ARG A 79 -0.60 -8.16 -9.32
C ARG A 79 0.35 -8.63 -8.23
N VAL A 80 -0.15 -9.23 -7.15
CA VAL A 80 0.68 -9.83 -6.08
C VAL A 80 1.59 -10.91 -6.67
N ALA A 81 1.05 -11.80 -7.52
CA ALA A 81 1.83 -12.84 -8.18
C ALA A 81 2.90 -12.26 -9.14
N ALA A 82 2.58 -11.17 -9.85
CA ALA A 82 3.56 -10.48 -10.69
C ALA A 82 4.70 -9.85 -9.85
N LEU A 83 4.36 -9.23 -8.72
CA LEU A 83 5.36 -8.69 -7.80
C LEU A 83 6.23 -9.80 -7.21
N ALA A 84 5.64 -10.90 -6.75
CA ALA A 84 6.36 -12.03 -6.20
C ALA A 84 7.33 -12.65 -7.22
N ARG A 85 6.93 -12.76 -8.50
CA ARG A 85 7.83 -13.20 -9.58
C ARG A 85 8.98 -12.23 -9.84
N ARG A 86 8.71 -10.93 -9.77
CA ARG A 86 9.72 -9.89 -10.02
C ARG A 86 10.76 -9.78 -8.90
N ILE A 87 10.30 -9.87 -7.64
CA ILE A 87 11.13 -9.65 -6.46
C ILE A 87 11.75 -10.94 -5.94
N GLU A 88 11.19 -12.10 -6.28
CA GLU A 88 11.64 -13.41 -5.77
C GLU A 88 11.86 -13.38 -4.24
N PRO A 89 10.81 -13.10 -3.45
CA PRO A 89 10.96 -12.85 -2.03
C PRO A 89 11.32 -14.12 -1.27
N ALA A 90 11.98 -13.96 -0.12
CA ALA A 90 12.36 -15.07 0.75
C ALA A 90 11.11 -15.71 1.39
N LEU A 91 10.18 -14.88 1.88
CA LEU A 91 8.92 -15.29 2.48
C LEU A 91 7.77 -14.49 1.84
N VAL A 92 6.57 -15.06 1.89
CA VAL A 92 5.32 -14.38 1.55
C VAL A 92 4.32 -14.73 2.64
N SER A 93 3.73 -13.73 3.27
CA SER A 93 2.79 -13.89 4.38
C SER A 93 1.51 -13.11 4.14
N GLU A 94 0.43 -13.53 4.81
CA GLU A 94 -0.86 -12.86 4.81
C GLU A 94 -1.61 -13.12 6.12
N HIS A 95 -2.54 -12.23 6.46
CA HIS A 95 -3.27 -12.24 7.72
C HIS A 95 -4.46 -13.21 7.79
N LEU A 96 -4.73 -13.70 8.99
CA LEU A 96 -5.98 -14.36 9.37
C LEU A 96 -7.12 -13.35 9.54
N CYS A 97 -7.53 -12.72 8.44
CA CYS A 97 -8.58 -11.70 8.47
C CYS A 97 -9.51 -11.75 7.25
N TRP A 98 -10.56 -10.95 7.32
CA TRP A 98 -11.30 -10.48 6.14
C TRP A 98 -11.21 -8.96 6.07
N GLY A 99 -11.49 -8.38 4.91
CA GLY A 99 -11.36 -6.93 4.72
C GLY A 99 -12.29 -6.34 3.66
N ALA A 100 -13.12 -7.16 3.03
CA ALA A 100 -13.99 -6.72 1.94
C ALA A 100 -15.39 -7.35 2.01
N VAL A 101 -16.36 -6.57 1.55
CA VAL A 101 -17.74 -6.98 1.25
C VAL A 101 -18.06 -6.54 -0.19
N PRO A 102 -19.16 -7.02 -0.82
CA PRO A 102 -19.49 -6.62 -2.18
C PRO A 102 -19.48 -5.08 -2.36
N GLY A 103 -18.65 -4.62 -3.31
CA GLY A 103 -18.50 -3.20 -3.64
C GLY A 103 -17.72 -2.35 -2.63
N ARG A 104 -17.02 -2.94 -1.65
CA ARG A 104 -16.26 -2.18 -0.65
C ARG A 104 -15.11 -2.96 -0.01
N HIS A 105 -13.92 -2.35 -0.03
CA HIS A 105 -12.78 -2.67 0.82
C HIS A 105 -12.75 -1.75 2.04
N LEU A 106 -12.54 -2.31 3.22
CA LEU A 106 -12.53 -1.58 4.50
C LEU A 106 -11.11 -1.16 4.92
N HIS A 107 -10.07 -1.79 4.38
CA HIS A 107 -8.66 -1.47 4.67
C HIS A 107 -8.32 -1.59 6.15
N ASP A 108 -8.77 -2.68 6.74
CA ASP A 108 -8.54 -3.08 8.13
C ASP A 108 -8.53 -4.62 8.22
N LEU A 109 -7.87 -5.15 9.24
CA LEU A 109 -7.73 -6.60 9.47
C LEU A 109 -8.88 -7.07 10.36
N LEU A 110 -10.02 -7.40 9.75
CA LEU A 110 -11.24 -7.69 10.50
C LEU A 110 -11.29 -9.13 11.01
N PRO A 111 -11.85 -9.35 12.22
CA PRO A 111 -11.81 -10.64 12.89
C PRO A 111 -12.71 -11.64 12.17
N VAL A 112 -12.23 -12.86 12.01
CA VAL A 112 -12.99 -13.97 11.45
C VAL A 112 -13.75 -14.72 12.56
N ALA A 113 -14.90 -15.31 12.23
CA ALA A 113 -15.52 -16.31 13.10
C ALA A 113 -14.67 -17.59 13.08
N LEU A 114 -14.44 -18.17 14.26
CA LEU A 114 -13.57 -19.34 14.43
C LEU A 114 -14.42 -20.61 14.45
N ASP A 115 -14.91 -21.00 13.27
CA ASP A 115 -15.73 -22.19 13.04
C ASP A 115 -15.28 -23.00 11.82
N ASP A 116 -15.86 -24.19 11.63
CA ASP A 116 -15.51 -25.06 10.50
C ASP A 116 -15.84 -24.43 9.14
N ALA A 117 -16.90 -23.61 9.06
CA ALA A 117 -17.32 -22.95 7.82
C ALA A 117 -16.28 -21.93 7.33
N MET A 118 -15.73 -21.13 8.25
CA MET A 118 -14.65 -20.21 7.96
C MET A 118 -13.34 -20.94 7.67
N LEU A 119 -13.05 -22.01 8.42
CA LEU A 119 -11.84 -22.83 8.20
C LEU A 119 -11.83 -23.43 6.80
N ASP A 120 -12.97 -23.92 6.34
CA ASP A 120 -13.22 -24.45 5.01
C ASP A 120 -13.06 -23.38 3.91
N LEU A 121 -13.66 -22.20 4.11
CA LEU A 121 -13.52 -21.06 3.20
C LEU A 121 -12.06 -20.63 3.06
N MET A 122 -11.39 -20.34 4.19
CA MET A 122 -10.00 -19.88 4.20
C MET A 122 -9.06 -20.96 3.65
N SER A 123 -9.31 -22.24 3.91
CA SER A 123 -8.51 -23.33 3.34
C SER A 123 -8.50 -23.28 1.81
N ALA A 124 -9.67 -23.10 1.18
CA ALA A 124 -9.78 -22.96 -0.27
C ALA A 124 -9.07 -21.69 -0.78
N ARG A 125 -9.16 -20.58 -0.05
CA ARG A 125 -8.51 -19.30 -0.41
C ARG A 125 -6.99 -19.38 -0.32
N VAL A 126 -6.46 -19.97 0.74
CA VAL A 126 -5.01 -20.20 0.90
C VAL A 126 -4.48 -21.08 -0.23
N GLN A 127 -5.17 -22.18 -0.57
CA GLN A 127 -4.77 -23.02 -1.70
C GLN A 127 -4.74 -22.23 -3.02
N ARG A 128 -5.80 -21.47 -3.31
CA ARG A 128 -5.87 -20.62 -4.52
C ARG A 128 -4.72 -19.61 -4.60
N VAL A 129 -4.34 -19.00 -3.49
CA VAL A 129 -3.20 -18.05 -3.43
C VAL A 129 -1.88 -18.79 -3.64
N GLN A 130 -1.64 -19.90 -2.93
CA GLN A 130 -0.41 -20.69 -3.09
C GLN A 130 -0.23 -21.19 -4.53
N GLU A 131 -1.32 -21.61 -5.19
CA GLU A 131 -1.32 -21.98 -6.61
C GLU A 131 -0.94 -20.80 -7.51
N ALA A 132 -1.51 -19.61 -7.27
CA ALA A 132 -1.21 -18.41 -8.05
C ALA A 132 0.26 -17.97 -7.90
N LEU A 133 0.80 -18.11 -6.70
CA LEU A 133 2.16 -17.70 -6.35
C LEU A 133 3.20 -18.80 -6.66
N GLY A 134 2.76 -20.05 -6.86
CA GLY A 134 3.64 -21.19 -7.06
C GLY A 134 4.48 -21.56 -5.82
N ARG A 135 4.03 -21.19 -4.62
CA ARG A 135 4.76 -21.39 -3.36
C ARG A 135 3.83 -21.43 -2.15
N SER A 136 4.32 -22.02 -1.06
CA SER A 136 3.66 -21.94 0.25
C SER A 136 3.80 -20.53 0.84
N ILE A 137 2.74 -20.07 1.51
CA ILE A 137 2.71 -18.79 2.23
C ILE A 137 2.73 -19.03 3.74
N LEU A 138 2.93 -17.96 4.51
CA LEU A 138 2.74 -17.94 5.96
C LEU A 138 1.42 -17.25 6.31
N LEU A 139 0.74 -17.75 7.34
CA LEU A 139 -0.52 -17.20 7.85
C LEU A 139 -0.29 -16.57 9.22
N GLU A 140 -0.68 -15.31 9.35
CA GLU A 140 -0.47 -14.52 10.55
C GLU A 140 -1.68 -14.46 11.47
N ASN A 141 -1.45 -14.59 12.79
CA ASN A 141 -2.45 -14.29 13.81
C ASN A 141 -2.65 -12.77 13.94
N VAL A 142 -3.89 -12.33 14.05
CA VAL A 142 -4.24 -10.90 14.15
C VAL A 142 -4.64 -10.50 15.57
N SER A 143 -4.50 -9.22 15.88
CA SER A 143 -5.20 -8.62 17.01
C SER A 143 -6.70 -8.50 16.73
N ALA A 144 -7.53 -9.12 17.56
CA ALA A 144 -8.98 -8.97 17.51
C ALA A 144 -9.46 -8.12 18.68
N TYR A 145 -10.42 -7.22 18.45
CA TYR A 145 -11.04 -6.42 19.51
C TYR A 145 -12.38 -6.99 19.98
N VAL A 146 -12.93 -7.95 19.23
CA VAL A 146 -14.14 -8.71 19.57
C VAL A 146 -13.94 -10.17 19.18
N ARG A 147 -14.58 -11.09 19.92
CA ARG A 147 -14.78 -12.49 19.53
C ARG A 147 -16.26 -12.71 19.17
N PHE A 148 -16.61 -13.86 18.60
CA PHE A 148 -17.99 -14.17 18.26
C PHE A 148 -18.57 -15.21 19.22
N ASP A 149 -19.84 -15.07 19.59
CA ASP A 149 -20.53 -16.06 20.45
C ASP A 149 -20.66 -17.43 19.75
N ALA A 150 -20.58 -17.44 18.42
CA ALA A 150 -20.65 -18.62 17.58
C ALA A 150 -19.31 -19.33 17.38
N ASP A 151 -18.19 -18.81 17.91
CA ASP A 151 -16.88 -19.45 17.80
C ASP A 151 -16.94 -20.88 18.39
N THR A 152 -16.54 -21.89 17.60
CA THR A 152 -16.54 -23.29 18.03
C THR A 152 -15.15 -23.82 18.38
N MET A 153 -14.10 -23.05 18.07
CA MET A 153 -12.71 -23.38 18.38
C MET A 153 -11.91 -22.12 18.79
N GLY A 154 -10.74 -22.31 19.40
CA GLY A 154 -9.83 -21.22 19.72
C GLY A 154 -8.99 -20.78 18.51
N GLU A 155 -8.45 -19.56 18.53
CA GLU A 155 -7.65 -19.00 17.42
C GLU A 155 -6.42 -19.86 17.09
N THR A 156 -5.71 -20.32 18.12
CA THR A 156 -4.56 -21.22 17.93
C THR A 156 -4.95 -22.56 17.31
N GLU A 157 -6.10 -23.11 17.71
CA GLU A 157 -6.62 -24.35 17.13
C GLU A 157 -6.99 -24.15 15.66
N PHE A 158 -7.65 -23.04 15.35
CA PHE A 158 -8.00 -22.65 13.98
C PHE A 158 -6.77 -22.51 13.09
N LEU A 159 -5.74 -21.75 13.52
CA LEU A 159 -4.51 -21.53 12.76
C LEU A 159 -3.75 -22.84 12.50
N VAL A 160 -3.61 -23.69 13.52
CA VAL A 160 -2.94 -24.99 13.37
C VAL A 160 -3.72 -25.91 12.43
N ALA A 161 -5.06 -25.91 12.51
CA ALA A 161 -5.90 -26.68 11.60
C ALA A 161 -5.77 -26.17 10.16
N LEU A 162 -5.79 -24.85 9.95
CA LEU A 162 -5.67 -24.21 8.64
C LEU A 162 -4.31 -24.51 8.00
N ALA A 163 -3.21 -24.32 8.74
CA ALA A 163 -1.85 -24.64 8.29
C ALA A 163 -1.73 -26.11 7.89
N ARG A 164 -2.24 -27.05 8.70
CA ARG A 164 -2.23 -28.48 8.38
C ARG A 164 -3.05 -28.85 7.15
N ARG A 165 -4.23 -28.23 6.97
CA ARG A 165 -5.12 -28.47 5.81
C ARG A 165 -4.54 -27.91 4.51
N THR A 166 -3.68 -26.90 4.58
CA THR A 166 -3.26 -26.14 3.39
C THR A 166 -1.78 -26.25 3.07
N GLY A 167 -0.98 -26.82 3.98
CA GLY A 167 0.48 -26.83 3.85
C GLY A 167 1.11 -25.45 3.98
N ALA A 168 0.36 -24.42 4.39
CA ALA A 168 0.90 -23.12 4.76
C ALA A 168 1.68 -23.21 6.07
N GLY A 169 2.63 -22.29 6.25
CA GLY A 169 3.26 -22.06 7.55
C GLY A 169 2.54 -21.00 8.36
N LEU A 170 3.06 -20.71 9.54
CA LEU A 170 2.59 -19.63 10.40
C LEU A 170 3.63 -18.52 10.47
N LEU A 171 3.18 -17.28 10.36
CA LEU A 171 3.88 -16.11 10.85
C LEU A 171 3.25 -15.83 12.22
N LEU A 172 4.06 -15.79 13.26
CA LEU A 172 3.56 -15.64 14.61
C LEU A 172 3.94 -14.26 15.15
N ASP A 173 2.98 -13.35 15.17
CA ASP A 173 3.17 -12.07 15.86
C ASP A 173 2.91 -12.25 17.36
N ILE A 174 3.98 -12.07 18.13
CA ILE A 174 3.97 -12.16 19.59
C ILE A 174 3.23 -10.97 20.21
N ASN A 175 3.28 -9.80 19.58
CA ASN A 175 2.52 -8.63 20.02
C ASN A 175 1.02 -8.88 19.91
N ASN A 176 0.54 -9.40 18.77
CA ASN A 176 -0.87 -9.79 18.61
C ASN A 176 -1.35 -10.81 19.64
N LEU A 177 -0.54 -11.83 19.98
CA LEU A 177 -0.88 -12.77 21.07
C LEU A 177 -1.04 -12.05 22.42
N TYR A 178 -0.12 -11.13 22.73
CA TYR A 178 -0.18 -10.36 23.98
C TYR A 178 -1.39 -9.42 24.02
N VAL A 179 -1.69 -8.74 22.92
CA VAL A 179 -2.86 -7.86 22.77
C VAL A 179 -4.15 -8.66 22.96
N ASN A 180 -4.27 -9.84 22.33
CA ASN A 180 -5.42 -10.73 22.50
C ASN A 180 -5.54 -11.25 23.95
N GLN A 181 -4.43 -11.57 24.62
CA GLN A 181 -4.42 -11.90 26.05
C GLN A 181 -5.00 -10.76 26.90
N CYS A 182 -4.58 -9.52 26.68
CA CYS A 182 -5.10 -8.37 27.41
C CYS A 182 -6.58 -8.08 27.11
N ASN A 183 -7.01 -8.30 25.87
CA ASN A 183 -8.35 -7.94 25.41
C ASN A 183 -9.41 -9.00 25.73
N HIS A 184 -9.05 -10.28 25.70
CA HIS A 184 -9.98 -11.41 25.81
C HIS A 184 -9.71 -12.32 27.01
N GLY A 185 -8.62 -12.10 27.75
CA GLY A 185 -8.21 -12.97 28.86
C GLY A 185 -7.63 -14.32 28.40
N GLU A 186 -7.20 -14.42 27.15
CA GLU A 186 -6.51 -15.57 26.58
C GLU A 186 -5.11 -15.74 27.20
N ASP A 187 -4.52 -16.94 27.21
CA ASP A 187 -3.16 -17.18 27.71
C ASP A 187 -2.20 -17.34 26.51
N ALA A 188 -1.40 -16.31 26.25
CA ALA A 188 -0.43 -16.29 25.15
C ALA A 188 0.62 -17.41 25.29
N GLY A 189 1.05 -17.72 26.51
CA GLY A 189 1.99 -18.82 26.75
C GLY A 189 1.36 -20.20 26.46
N ALA A 190 0.07 -20.38 26.76
CA ALA A 190 -0.66 -21.59 26.42
C ALA A 190 -0.82 -21.73 24.90
N ALA A 191 -1.11 -20.64 24.19
CA ALA A 191 -1.14 -20.60 22.72
C ALA A 191 0.21 -21.05 22.14
N LEU A 192 1.33 -20.48 22.61
CA LEU A 192 2.68 -20.88 22.18
C LEU A 192 2.96 -22.38 22.37
N ARG A 193 2.55 -22.95 23.51
CA ARG A 193 2.73 -24.38 23.79
C ARG A 193 1.89 -25.27 22.87
N ALA A 194 0.69 -24.83 22.51
CA ALA A 194 -0.25 -25.58 21.69
C ALA A 194 0.18 -25.65 20.21
N ILE A 195 0.95 -24.70 19.71
CA ILE A 195 1.48 -24.73 18.34
C ILE A 195 2.57 -25.82 18.20
N PRO A 196 2.44 -26.74 17.22
CA PRO A 196 3.48 -27.71 16.91
C PRO A 196 4.78 -27.05 16.38
N PRO A 197 5.97 -27.49 16.82
CA PRO A 197 7.23 -27.03 16.23
C PRO A 197 7.32 -27.37 14.76
N GLY A 198 7.96 -26.49 13.99
CA GLY A 198 8.11 -26.62 12.55
C GLY A 198 6.97 -26.02 11.72
N LEU A 199 5.85 -25.60 12.34
CA LEU A 199 4.82 -24.83 11.63
C LEU A 199 5.15 -23.33 11.54
N VAL A 200 5.85 -22.79 12.53
CA VAL A 200 6.23 -21.36 12.57
C VAL A 200 7.41 -21.13 11.64
N GLY A 201 7.20 -20.35 10.59
CA GLY A 201 8.20 -19.97 9.60
C GLY A 201 8.79 -18.57 9.84
N GLU A 202 8.10 -17.74 10.60
CA GLU A 202 8.46 -16.36 10.89
C GLU A 202 7.86 -15.89 12.21
N ILE A 203 8.54 -14.98 12.91
CA ILE A 203 8.06 -14.32 14.12
C ILE A 203 8.10 -12.81 13.91
N HIS A 204 7.03 -12.12 14.28
CA HIS A 204 7.01 -10.67 14.37
C HIS A 204 7.03 -10.20 15.83
N LEU A 205 7.70 -9.06 16.03
CA LEU A 205 7.80 -8.35 17.31
C LEU A 205 7.43 -6.89 17.09
N GLY A 206 6.41 -6.42 17.80
CA GLY A 206 5.93 -5.04 17.72
C GLY A 206 5.59 -4.44 19.09
N GLY A 207 5.21 -3.17 19.07
CA GLY A 207 4.69 -2.43 20.21
C GLY A 207 3.20 -2.11 20.10
N HIS A 208 2.55 -1.82 21.23
CA HIS A 208 1.10 -1.58 21.30
C HIS A 208 0.76 -0.35 22.14
N LEU A 209 -0.45 0.16 21.95
CA LEU A 209 -1.01 1.26 22.72
C LEU A 209 -1.93 0.72 23.81
N VAL A 210 -1.66 1.07 25.06
CA VAL A 210 -2.54 0.75 26.19
C VAL A 210 -3.52 1.90 26.39
N ALA A 211 -4.79 1.67 26.06
CA ALA A 211 -5.89 2.56 26.43
C ALA A 211 -6.63 2.01 27.67
N PRO A 212 -7.44 2.83 28.38
CA PRO A 212 -8.05 2.43 29.65
C PRO A 212 -8.84 1.11 29.63
N ASP A 213 -9.45 0.78 28.50
CA ASP A 213 -10.37 -0.36 28.39
C ASP A 213 -10.03 -1.29 27.21
N VAL A 214 -8.91 -1.05 26.51
CA VAL A 214 -8.48 -1.83 25.33
C VAL A 214 -6.98 -1.65 25.11
N VAL A 215 -6.29 -2.74 24.78
CA VAL A 215 -4.95 -2.67 24.20
C VAL A 215 -5.11 -2.68 22.69
N ILE A 216 -4.57 -1.67 22.03
CA ILE A 216 -4.67 -1.46 20.59
C ILE A 216 -3.33 -1.84 19.98
N ASP A 217 -3.38 -2.78 19.06
CA ASP A 217 -2.27 -3.00 18.15
C ASP A 217 -2.16 -1.83 17.16
N HIS A 218 -1.04 -1.12 17.22
CA HIS A 218 -0.76 0.04 16.36
C HIS A 218 0.67 0.04 15.81
N HIS A 219 1.52 -0.89 16.26
CA HIS A 219 2.95 -0.97 15.97
C HIS A 219 3.65 0.40 15.92
N GLY A 220 3.34 1.26 16.89
CA GLY A 220 3.80 2.65 16.97
C GLY A 220 4.86 2.92 18.03
N SER A 221 5.33 1.88 18.71
CA SER A 221 6.21 2.01 19.85
C SER A 221 7.25 0.90 19.89
N ALA A 222 8.25 1.07 20.75
CA ALA A 222 9.22 0.03 21.07
C ALA A 222 8.54 -1.27 21.53
N VAL A 223 9.22 -2.40 21.29
CA VAL A 223 8.72 -3.72 21.69
C VAL A 223 8.68 -3.77 23.22
N ALA A 224 7.51 -4.10 23.77
CA ALA A 224 7.31 -4.11 25.22
C ALA A 224 8.07 -5.27 25.89
N GLU A 225 8.53 -5.08 27.13
CA GLU A 225 9.27 -6.11 27.88
C GLU A 225 8.48 -7.42 28.07
N LEU A 226 7.15 -7.34 28.17
CA LEU A 226 6.29 -8.54 28.25
C LEU A 226 6.24 -9.29 26.90
N VAL A 227 6.34 -8.59 25.78
CA VAL A 227 6.45 -9.19 24.44
C VAL A 227 7.82 -9.84 24.27
N TRP A 228 8.90 -9.22 24.77
CA TRP A 228 10.23 -9.85 24.82
C TRP A 228 10.24 -11.15 25.63
N ALA A 229 9.56 -11.18 26.79
CA ALA A 229 9.44 -12.39 27.59
C ALA A 229 8.68 -13.51 26.85
N LEU A 230 7.60 -13.18 26.12
CA LEU A 230 6.89 -14.15 25.28
C LEU A 230 7.73 -14.61 24.08
N TYR A 231 8.55 -13.73 23.51
CA TYR A 231 9.50 -14.09 22.45
C TYR A 231 10.52 -15.12 22.92
N GLU A 232 11.07 -14.99 24.13
CA GLU A 232 11.97 -16.01 24.70
C GLU A 232 11.27 -17.37 24.86
N LEU A 233 10.00 -17.38 25.25
CA LEU A 233 9.19 -18.61 25.29
C LEU A 233 8.99 -19.21 23.88
N ALA A 234 8.76 -18.36 22.88
CA ALA A 234 8.64 -18.78 21.48
C ALA A 234 9.97 -19.37 20.97
N LEU A 235 11.11 -18.73 21.24
CA LEU A 235 12.43 -19.24 20.89
C LEU A 235 12.74 -20.59 21.57
N ALA A 236 12.39 -20.74 22.85
CA ALA A 236 12.54 -22.00 23.57
C ALA A 236 11.70 -23.13 22.95
N ARG A 237 10.57 -22.78 22.33
CA ARG A 237 9.63 -23.73 21.74
C ARG A 237 9.96 -24.09 20.29
N PHE A 238 10.33 -23.09 19.48
CA PHE A 238 10.43 -23.20 18.03
C PHE A 238 11.88 -23.12 17.52
N GLY A 239 12.83 -22.69 18.34
CA GLY A 239 14.20 -22.37 17.93
C GLY A 239 14.32 -20.98 17.33
N ALA A 240 15.49 -20.69 16.75
CA ALA A 240 15.84 -19.40 16.13
C ALA A 240 15.14 -19.20 14.76
N VAL A 241 13.81 -19.07 14.80
CA VAL A 241 12.96 -18.75 13.64
C VAL A 241 13.31 -17.34 13.10
N PRO A 242 13.27 -17.10 11.77
CA PRO A 242 13.37 -15.74 11.21
C PRO A 242 12.48 -14.77 11.98
N THR A 243 13.08 -13.72 12.54
CA THR A 243 12.38 -12.75 13.38
C THR A 243 12.48 -11.36 12.77
N LEU A 244 11.36 -10.64 12.75
CA LEU A 244 11.24 -9.26 12.30
C LEU A 244 10.85 -8.36 13.46
N VAL A 245 11.43 -7.16 13.52
CA VAL A 245 10.86 -6.05 14.30
C VAL A 245 9.96 -5.22 13.39
N GLU A 246 8.68 -5.16 13.74
CA GLU A 246 7.65 -4.42 13.01
C GLU A 246 7.36 -3.06 13.64
N TRP A 247 7.18 -2.05 12.78
CA TRP A 247 6.87 -0.68 13.18
C TRP A 247 6.17 0.10 12.05
N ASP A 248 4.91 0.48 12.26
CA ASP A 248 4.02 0.99 11.20
C ASP A 248 3.53 2.41 11.41
N THR A 249 3.36 2.82 12.67
CA THR A 249 2.96 4.19 13.02
C THR A 249 4.10 4.87 13.76
N ASP A 250 4.16 6.20 13.73
CA ASP A 250 5.21 6.98 14.42
C ASP A 250 6.63 6.44 14.19
N ILE A 251 6.93 6.14 12.92
CA ILE A 251 8.12 5.42 12.47
C ILE A 251 9.40 6.11 13.00
N PRO A 252 10.23 5.42 13.79
CA PRO A 252 11.38 6.03 14.43
C PRO A 252 12.57 6.11 13.46
N PRO A 253 13.62 6.88 13.80
CA PRO A 253 14.87 6.85 13.07
C PRO A 253 15.45 5.44 12.98
N LEU A 254 16.07 5.09 11.85
CA LEU A 254 16.59 3.76 11.58
C LEU A 254 17.48 3.16 12.70
N PRO A 255 18.37 3.91 13.38
CA PRO A 255 19.18 3.35 14.47
C PRO A 255 18.37 2.75 15.62
N VAL A 256 17.15 3.24 15.88
CA VAL A 256 16.25 2.69 16.92
C VAL A 256 15.77 1.30 16.50
N LEU A 257 15.29 1.15 15.26
CA LEU A 257 14.84 -0.15 14.73
C LEU A 257 15.98 -1.17 14.68
N LEU A 258 17.17 -0.75 14.26
CA LEU A 258 18.35 -1.61 14.26
C LEU A 258 18.74 -2.06 15.67
N GLY A 259 18.52 -1.23 16.68
CA GLY A 259 18.74 -1.58 18.08
C GLY A 259 17.83 -2.73 18.55
N GLU A 260 16.54 -2.66 18.24
CA GLU A 260 15.57 -3.71 18.56
C GLU A 260 15.87 -5.01 17.80
N ALA A 261 16.22 -4.92 16.51
CA ALA A 261 16.61 -6.07 15.71
C ALA A 261 17.91 -6.73 16.22
N ALA A 262 18.87 -5.93 16.70
CA ALA A 262 20.08 -6.43 17.33
C ALA A 262 19.76 -7.18 18.65
N ARG A 263 18.80 -6.69 19.44
CA ARG A 263 18.32 -7.37 20.65
C ARG A 263 17.68 -8.72 20.30
N ALA A 264 16.78 -8.75 19.31
CA ALA A 264 16.15 -9.99 18.84
C ALA A 264 17.19 -11.01 18.35
N THR A 265 18.21 -10.55 17.62
CA THR A 265 19.34 -11.36 17.14
C THR A 265 20.15 -11.96 18.29
N ALA A 266 20.47 -11.14 19.31
CA ALA A 266 21.25 -11.59 20.46
C ALA A 266 20.51 -12.66 21.27
N LEU A 267 19.20 -12.52 21.46
CA LEU A 267 18.37 -13.53 22.11
C LEU A 267 18.31 -14.83 21.30
N ALA A 268 18.04 -14.74 19.99
CA ALA A 268 17.93 -15.91 19.11
C ALA A 268 19.23 -16.72 19.03
N ALA A 269 20.40 -16.08 19.16
CA ALA A 269 21.71 -16.75 19.12
C ALA A 269 21.90 -17.82 20.21
N GLY A 270 21.13 -17.77 21.29
CA GLY A 270 21.13 -18.78 22.37
C GLY A 270 20.34 -20.05 22.05
N TYR A 271 19.60 -20.09 20.94
CA TYR A 271 18.66 -21.16 20.61
C TYR A 271 19.08 -21.92 19.34
N PRO A 272 18.74 -23.22 19.22
CA PRO A 272 19.06 -23.99 18.04
C PRO A 272 18.27 -23.49 16.82
N ALA A 273 18.76 -23.80 15.62
CA ALA A 273 17.99 -23.56 14.40
C ALA A 273 16.62 -24.26 14.48
N PRO A 274 15.57 -23.66 13.88
CA PRO A 274 14.23 -24.21 13.96
C PRO A 274 14.15 -25.57 13.25
N PRO A 275 13.32 -26.49 13.75
CA PRO A 275 13.08 -27.75 13.07
C PRO A 275 12.39 -27.49 11.73
N VAL A 276 12.84 -28.17 10.68
CA VAL A 276 12.21 -28.10 9.36
C VAL A 276 11.05 -29.07 9.32
N ALA A 277 9.83 -28.59 9.11
CA ALA A 277 8.71 -29.46 8.78
C ALA A 277 8.81 -29.93 7.31
N SER A 278 8.50 -31.20 7.05
CA SER A 278 8.31 -31.65 5.67
C SER A 278 6.94 -31.19 5.16
N ALA A 279 6.89 -30.66 3.94
CA ALA A 279 5.65 -30.32 3.29
C ALA A 279 4.86 -31.62 3.02
N GLY A 280 3.74 -31.82 3.72
CA GLY A 280 2.78 -32.86 3.38
C GLY A 280 2.05 -32.52 2.08
N PRO A 281 1.53 -33.53 1.34
CA PRO A 281 0.74 -33.28 0.14
C PRO A 281 -0.52 -32.46 0.48
N LEU A 282 -0.87 -31.54 -0.41
CA LEU A 282 -2.05 -30.68 -0.30
C LEU A 282 -3.32 -31.55 -0.41
N PRO A 283 -4.19 -31.62 0.61
CA PRO A 283 -5.49 -32.25 0.46
C PRO A 283 -6.39 -31.38 -0.42
N ALA A 284 -7.13 -32.02 -1.34
CA ALA A 284 -8.17 -31.33 -2.11
C ALA A 284 -9.32 -30.93 -1.18
N VAL A 285 -9.71 -29.65 -1.21
CA VAL A 285 -10.83 -29.10 -0.43
C VAL A 285 -12.02 -28.87 -1.37
N VAL A 286 -13.21 -29.31 -0.96
CA VAL A 286 -14.47 -29.12 -1.70
C VAL A 286 -15.43 -28.36 -0.82
N ILE A 287 -15.84 -27.13 -1.18
CA ILE A 287 -16.88 -26.42 -0.42
C ILE A 287 -17.72 -25.53 -1.34
N ARG A 288 -19.06 -25.64 -1.26
CA ARG A 288 -19.99 -24.73 -1.95
C ARG A 288 -21.26 -24.30 -1.18
N GLU A 289 -21.38 -24.53 0.14
CA GLU A 289 -22.59 -24.10 0.89
C GLU A 289 -22.31 -23.19 2.11
N ALA A 290 -21.06 -23.04 2.55
CA ALA A 290 -20.69 -22.23 3.73
C ALA A 290 -20.66 -20.70 3.50
N ALA A 291 -20.64 -20.24 2.24
CA ALA A 291 -20.31 -18.85 1.91
C ALA A 291 -21.41 -17.84 2.25
N ASP A 292 -22.69 -18.22 2.17
CA ASP A 292 -23.81 -17.27 2.30
C ASP A 292 -23.99 -16.78 3.75
N THR A 293 -23.90 -17.67 4.72
CA THR A 293 -23.98 -17.32 6.15
C THR A 293 -22.83 -16.40 6.57
N VAL A 294 -21.61 -16.73 6.12
CA VAL A 294 -20.41 -15.92 6.39
C VAL A 294 -20.55 -14.55 5.73
N ALA A 295 -21.06 -14.47 4.51
CA ALA A 295 -21.31 -13.21 3.81
C ALA A 295 -22.30 -12.31 4.56
N MET A 296 -23.41 -12.87 5.06
CA MET A 296 -24.39 -12.09 5.84
C MET A 296 -23.81 -11.57 7.17
N ALA A 297 -22.97 -12.36 7.85
CA ALA A 297 -22.30 -11.92 9.08
C ALA A 297 -21.33 -10.76 8.78
N GLN A 298 -20.50 -10.88 7.75
CA GLN A 298 -19.55 -9.83 7.35
C GLN A 298 -20.25 -8.55 6.89
N GLN A 299 -21.35 -8.65 6.15
CA GLN A 299 -22.15 -7.49 5.75
C GLN A 299 -22.71 -6.73 6.95
N ARG A 300 -23.24 -7.44 7.97
CA ARG A 300 -23.73 -6.82 9.21
C ARG A 300 -22.60 -6.15 9.99
N PHE A 301 -21.44 -6.79 10.08
CA PHE A 301 -20.26 -6.23 10.74
C PHE A 301 -19.75 -4.97 10.02
N ALA A 302 -19.64 -5.01 8.69
CA ALA A 302 -19.24 -3.87 7.87
C ALA A 302 -20.21 -2.68 8.01
N ALA A 303 -21.52 -2.94 8.01
CA ALA A 303 -22.52 -1.92 8.26
C ALA A 303 -22.38 -1.30 9.67
N ALA A 304 -22.08 -2.11 10.68
CA ALA A 304 -21.89 -1.63 12.05
C ALA A 304 -20.69 -0.71 12.25
N ILE A 305 -19.59 -0.97 11.52
CA ILE A 305 -18.43 -0.08 11.47
C ILE A 305 -18.87 1.31 10.99
N LEU A 306 -19.66 1.38 9.93
CA LEU A 306 -20.02 2.63 9.25
C LEU A 306 -21.18 3.37 9.93
N ASP A 307 -22.22 2.66 10.35
CA ASP A 307 -23.49 3.23 10.79
C ASP A 307 -23.63 3.31 12.31
N GLY A 308 -22.66 2.76 13.06
CA GLY A 308 -22.59 2.92 14.52
C GLY A 308 -23.44 1.93 15.32
N LYS A 309 -24.28 1.12 14.68
CA LYS A 309 -25.09 0.09 15.34
C LYS A 309 -24.32 -1.23 15.35
N GLY A 310 -23.80 -1.64 16.52
CA GLY A 310 -23.02 -2.88 16.67
C GLY A 310 -23.77 -4.12 16.20
N PRO A 311 -23.11 -5.13 15.60
CA PRO A 311 -23.76 -6.39 15.26
C PRO A 311 -24.02 -7.20 16.53
N GLU A 312 -25.08 -8.01 16.52
CA GLU A 312 -25.38 -8.96 17.60
C GLU A 312 -24.41 -10.14 17.58
N GLY A 313 -24.27 -10.86 18.71
CA GLY A 313 -23.44 -12.06 18.80
C GLY A 313 -21.94 -11.80 18.97
N LEU A 314 -21.57 -10.63 19.50
CA LEU A 314 -20.19 -10.26 19.79
C LEU A 314 -19.87 -10.43 21.28
N ARG A 315 -18.71 -11.03 21.56
CA ARG A 315 -18.13 -11.20 22.88
C ARG A 315 -16.97 -10.23 23.10
N ALA A 316 -17.17 -9.29 24.00
CA ALA A 316 -16.16 -8.38 24.54
C ALA A 316 -16.71 -7.70 25.82
N ALA A 317 -15.84 -7.05 26.61
CA ALA A 317 -16.28 -6.29 27.80
C ALA A 317 -17.25 -5.14 27.43
N ASP A 318 -17.00 -4.45 26.33
CA ASP A 318 -17.88 -3.42 25.75
C ASP A 318 -17.83 -3.51 24.21
N PRO A 319 -18.69 -4.32 23.58
CA PRO A 319 -18.66 -4.51 22.13
C PRO A 319 -18.81 -3.22 21.34
N ALA A 320 -19.62 -2.25 21.81
CA ALA A 320 -19.83 -1.00 21.10
C ALA A 320 -18.55 -0.16 21.04
N ARG A 321 -17.81 -0.09 22.16
CA ARG A 321 -16.52 0.59 22.23
C ARG A 321 -15.43 -0.14 21.46
N ARG A 322 -15.40 -1.47 21.49
CA ARG A 322 -14.47 -2.27 20.67
C ARG A 322 -14.71 -2.10 19.17
N MET A 323 -15.97 -2.03 18.75
CA MET A 323 -16.33 -1.70 17.37
C MET A 323 -15.91 -0.29 16.96
N ALA A 324 -15.77 0.64 17.91
CA ALA A 324 -15.27 1.98 17.62
C ALA A 324 -13.78 1.99 17.22
N VAL A 325 -12.99 0.98 17.64
CA VAL A 325 -11.59 0.84 17.20
C VAL A 325 -11.54 0.56 15.70
N TYR A 326 -12.27 -0.45 15.21
CA TYR A 326 -12.37 -0.73 13.77
C TYR A 326 -12.88 0.48 12.97
N ARG A 327 -13.89 1.19 13.49
CA ARG A 327 -14.37 2.44 12.87
C ARG A 327 -13.26 3.49 12.77
N GLY A 328 -12.50 3.66 13.86
CA GLY A 328 -11.35 4.55 13.91
C GLY A 328 -10.31 4.17 12.85
N ASN A 329 -9.92 2.90 12.78
CA ASN A 329 -8.96 2.38 11.81
C ASN A 329 -9.38 2.67 10.38
N VAL A 330 -10.61 2.33 10.00
CA VAL A 330 -11.15 2.59 8.65
C VAL A 330 -11.09 4.09 8.30
N THR A 331 -11.57 4.95 9.20
CA THR A 331 -11.53 6.41 8.96
C THR A 331 -10.12 6.97 8.93
N GLY A 332 -9.22 6.45 9.77
CA GLY A 332 -7.81 6.82 9.79
C GLY A 332 -7.08 6.40 8.52
N SER A 333 -7.37 5.21 7.97
CA SER A 333 -6.82 4.76 6.69
C SER A 333 -7.24 5.67 5.54
N TRP A 334 -8.50 6.10 5.49
CA TRP A 334 -8.97 7.08 4.49
C TRP A 334 -8.26 8.43 4.61
N GLN A 335 -8.13 8.94 5.84
CA GLN A 335 -7.43 10.19 6.08
C GLN A 335 -5.97 10.11 5.63
N ARG A 336 -5.25 9.05 6.02
CA ARG A 336 -3.84 8.86 5.63
C ARG A 336 -3.69 8.76 4.10
N ALA A 337 -4.56 8.00 3.44
CA ALA A 337 -4.52 7.85 1.99
C ALA A 337 -4.74 9.19 1.27
N LEU A 338 -5.76 9.97 1.66
CA LEU A 338 -5.98 11.28 1.05
C LEU A 338 -4.90 12.29 1.41
N ALA A 339 -4.38 12.29 2.64
CA ALA A 339 -3.28 13.18 3.03
C ALA A 339 -2.00 12.90 2.24
N ALA A 340 -1.73 11.63 1.92
CA ALA A 340 -0.60 11.24 1.09
C ALA A 340 -0.78 11.65 -0.39
N SER A 341 -1.99 11.49 -0.94
CA SER A 341 -2.27 11.83 -2.35
C SER A 341 -2.53 13.32 -2.59
N PHE A 342 -2.97 14.07 -1.58
CA PHE A 342 -3.39 15.49 -1.70
C PHE A 342 -2.74 16.40 -0.63
N PRO A 343 -1.40 16.42 -0.52
CA PRO A 343 -0.70 17.13 0.55
C PRO A 343 -0.91 18.66 0.51
N VAL A 344 -1.01 19.28 -0.66
CA VAL A 344 -1.25 20.73 -0.79
C VAL A 344 -2.68 21.07 -0.40
N ILE A 345 -3.67 20.26 -0.79
CA ILE A 345 -5.04 20.42 -0.27
C ILE A 345 -5.06 20.38 1.26
N GLY A 346 -4.35 19.42 1.86
CA GLY A 346 -4.22 19.33 3.32
C GLY A 346 -3.64 20.59 3.95
N GLN A 347 -2.63 21.21 3.33
CA GLN A 347 -2.06 22.48 3.77
C GLN A 347 -3.04 23.66 3.61
N LEU A 348 -3.83 23.67 2.53
CA LEU A 348 -4.79 24.74 2.23
C LEU A 348 -5.99 24.75 3.18
N VAL A 349 -6.54 23.57 3.50
CA VAL A 349 -7.77 23.45 4.31
C VAL A 349 -7.50 23.14 5.79
N GLY A 350 -6.28 22.69 6.12
CA GLY A 350 -5.89 22.26 7.46
C GLY A 350 -6.21 20.79 7.74
N ALA A 351 -5.46 20.21 8.68
CA ALA A 351 -5.53 18.78 9.00
C ALA A 351 -6.91 18.33 9.52
N ASP A 352 -7.54 19.13 10.39
CA ASP A 352 -8.86 18.80 10.97
C ASP A 352 -9.95 18.77 9.91
N PHE A 353 -9.93 19.74 8.99
CA PHE A 353 -10.89 19.77 7.88
C PHE A 353 -10.64 18.63 6.91
N LEU A 354 -9.38 18.33 6.57
CA LEU A 354 -9.04 17.18 5.72
C LEU A 354 -9.51 15.86 6.34
N ALA A 355 -9.37 15.69 7.66
CA ALA A 355 -9.85 14.50 8.35
C ALA A 355 -11.38 14.35 8.27
N ALA A 356 -12.13 15.44 8.49
CA ALA A 356 -13.58 15.45 8.33
C ALA A 356 -13.99 15.16 6.88
N LEU A 357 -13.32 15.79 5.91
CA LEU A 357 -13.53 15.62 4.48
C LEU A 357 -13.26 14.18 4.02
N ALA A 358 -12.18 13.55 4.52
CA ALA A 358 -11.85 12.16 4.22
C ALA A 358 -12.93 11.19 4.69
N ARG A 359 -13.55 11.47 5.85
CA ARG A 359 -14.67 10.69 6.35
C ARG A 359 -15.90 10.80 5.43
N GLU A 360 -16.26 12.01 5.01
CA GLU A 360 -17.41 12.20 4.09
C GLU A 360 -17.12 11.58 2.71
N TYR A 361 -15.92 11.78 2.16
CA TYR A 361 -15.49 11.18 0.91
C TYR A 361 -15.53 9.66 0.98
N GLY A 362 -14.93 9.03 1.99
CA GLY A 362 -14.88 7.58 2.12
C GLY A 362 -16.24 6.91 2.32
N ARG A 363 -17.23 7.63 2.88
CA ARG A 363 -18.62 7.16 2.92
C ARG A 363 -19.29 7.22 1.55
N ALA A 364 -19.08 8.30 0.80
CA ALA A 364 -19.67 8.54 -0.51
C ALA A 364 -19.00 7.75 -1.64
N HIS A 365 -17.70 7.48 -1.51
CA HIS A 365 -16.84 6.81 -2.50
C HIS A 365 -16.08 5.65 -1.83
N PRO A 366 -16.78 4.55 -1.50
CA PRO A 366 -16.12 3.38 -0.91
C PRO A 366 -15.02 2.84 -1.82
N SER A 367 -13.91 2.40 -1.22
CA SER A 367 -12.82 1.82 -2.00
C SER A 367 -13.24 0.52 -2.68
N ALA A 368 -12.99 0.41 -3.98
CA ALA A 368 -13.28 -0.79 -4.79
C ALA A 368 -12.05 -1.68 -5.00
N SER A 369 -10.93 -1.39 -4.34
CA SER A 369 -9.68 -2.14 -4.47
C SER A 369 -8.97 -2.27 -3.13
N GLY A 370 -8.23 -3.36 -2.94
CA GLY A 370 -7.27 -3.51 -1.83
C GLY A 370 -6.07 -2.56 -1.91
N ASP A 371 -5.86 -1.87 -3.04
CA ASP A 371 -4.78 -0.91 -3.22
C ASP A 371 -5.23 0.51 -2.87
N LEU A 372 -4.82 1.01 -1.70
CA LEU A 372 -5.15 2.37 -1.23
C LEU A 372 -4.59 3.47 -2.11
N ASN A 373 -3.57 3.20 -2.95
CA ASN A 373 -3.05 4.19 -3.89
C ASN A 373 -4.08 4.56 -4.97
N LEU A 374 -5.18 3.83 -5.08
CA LEU A 374 -6.29 4.13 -6.00
C LEU A 374 -7.44 4.90 -5.33
N PHE A 375 -7.41 5.09 -4.00
CA PHE A 375 -8.56 5.59 -3.24
C PHE A 375 -8.96 7.04 -3.60
N GLY A 376 -7.99 7.87 -4.00
CA GLY A 376 -8.21 9.29 -4.31
C GLY A 376 -8.87 9.60 -5.66
N GLU A 377 -9.12 8.61 -6.51
CA GLU A 377 -9.51 8.82 -7.93
C GLU A 377 -10.74 9.73 -8.12
N GLY A 378 -11.76 9.59 -7.27
CA GLY A 378 -12.99 10.38 -7.33
C GLY A 378 -12.94 11.71 -6.58
N PHE A 379 -11.84 12.04 -5.91
CA PHE A 379 -11.80 13.12 -4.92
C PHE A 379 -12.04 14.50 -5.54
N ALA A 380 -11.47 14.77 -6.72
CA ALA A 380 -11.71 16.04 -7.43
C ALA A 380 -13.18 16.26 -7.79
N ALA A 381 -13.86 15.21 -8.29
CA ALA A 381 -15.28 15.28 -8.64
C ALA A 381 -16.15 15.46 -7.39
N PHE A 382 -15.79 14.80 -6.28
CA PHE A 382 -16.44 15.00 -4.99
C PHE A 382 -16.34 16.44 -4.51
N LEU A 383 -15.13 17.04 -4.55
CA LEU A 383 -14.92 18.43 -4.16
C LEU A 383 -15.73 19.41 -4.99
N ALA A 384 -15.89 19.16 -6.30
CA ALA A 384 -16.67 20.03 -7.18
C ALA A 384 -18.16 20.10 -6.79
N GLY A 385 -18.69 19.05 -6.15
CA GLY A 385 -20.06 18.99 -5.64
C GLY A 385 -20.21 19.24 -4.14
N PHE A 386 -19.13 19.47 -3.40
CA PHE A 386 -19.17 19.55 -1.94
C PHE A 386 -19.36 20.99 -1.45
N GLU A 387 -20.56 21.28 -0.93
CA GLU A 387 -21.00 22.64 -0.56
C GLU A 387 -20.02 23.36 0.39
N HIS A 388 -19.40 22.65 1.34
CA HIS A 388 -18.51 23.24 2.34
C HIS A 388 -17.19 23.79 1.76
N VAL A 389 -16.84 23.46 0.51
CA VAL A 389 -15.66 24.02 -0.19
C VAL A 389 -16.04 24.91 -1.38
N SER A 390 -17.33 25.25 -1.55
CA SER A 390 -17.81 26.08 -2.66
C SER A 390 -17.16 27.47 -2.73
N HIS A 391 -16.66 27.98 -1.60
CA HIS A 391 -15.90 29.23 -1.51
C HIS A 391 -14.45 29.12 -1.99
N LEU A 392 -13.96 27.90 -2.29
CA LEU A 392 -12.64 27.59 -2.84
C LEU A 392 -12.78 26.93 -4.22
N PRO A 393 -13.22 27.66 -5.26
CA PRO A 393 -13.59 27.09 -6.55
C PRO A 393 -12.42 26.44 -7.33
N TYR A 394 -11.18 26.72 -6.92
CA TYR A 394 -9.96 26.13 -7.48
C TYR A 394 -9.56 24.78 -6.86
N LEU A 395 -10.17 24.39 -5.74
CA LEU A 395 -9.80 23.17 -5.00
C LEU A 395 -10.00 21.87 -5.82
N PRO A 396 -11.07 21.71 -6.63
CA PRO A 396 -11.20 20.55 -7.51
C PRO A 396 -10.06 20.43 -8.53
N ASP A 397 -9.59 21.57 -9.07
CA ASP A 397 -8.49 21.60 -10.03
C ASP A 397 -7.13 21.32 -9.35
N MET A 398 -6.96 21.79 -8.11
CA MET A 398 -5.83 21.37 -7.27
C MET A 398 -5.82 19.85 -7.07
N ALA A 399 -6.99 19.25 -6.75
CA ALA A 399 -7.09 17.80 -6.59
C ALA A 399 -6.77 17.05 -7.89
N ARG A 400 -7.18 17.58 -9.05
CA ARG A 400 -6.80 17.00 -10.36
C ARG A 400 -5.29 17.02 -10.56
N LEU A 401 -4.62 18.14 -10.25
CA LEU A 401 -3.17 18.26 -10.38
C LEU A 401 -2.44 17.28 -9.44
N GLU A 402 -2.81 17.27 -8.15
CA GLU A 402 -2.20 16.39 -7.16
C GLU A 402 -2.45 14.91 -7.47
N TRP A 403 -3.62 14.56 -7.99
CA TRP A 403 -3.89 13.21 -8.46
C TRP A 403 -2.97 12.81 -9.62
N LEU A 404 -2.73 13.70 -10.59
CA LEU A 404 -1.77 13.43 -11.68
C LEU A 404 -0.34 13.23 -11.15
N LEU A 405 0.08 14.02 -10.15
CA LEU A 405 1.39 13.89 -9.51
C LEU A 405 1.50 12.57 -8.74
N HIS A 406 0.46 12.19 -7.98
CA HIS A 406 0.34 10.88 -7.32
C HIS A 406 0.43 9.74 -8.33
N ARG A 407 -0.31 9.81 -9.43
CA ARG A 407 -0.24 8.80 -10.51
C ARG A 407 1.12 8.74 -11.18
N ALA A 408 1.76 9.88 -11.41
CA ALA A 408 3.11 9.94 -11.97
C ALA A 408 4.14 9.27 -11.05
N HIS A 409 4.00 9.39 -9.73
CA HIS A 409 4.88 8.74 -8.75
C HIS A 409 4.98 7.23 -8.96
N TYR A 410 3.85 6.57 -9.22
CA TYR A 410 3.71 5.12 -9.44
C TYR A 410 3.79 4.68 -10.91
N ALA A 411 3.96 5.62 -11.85
CA ALA A 411 3.98 5.31 -13.26
C ALA A 411 5.18 4.40 -13.63
N PRO A 412 5.03 3.50 -14.62
CA PRO A 412 6.15 2.77 -15.20
C PRO A 412 7.31 3.69 -15.55
N ASP A 413 8.54 3.23 -15.33
CA ASP A 413 9.72 3.98 -15.70
C ASP A 413 10.09 3.74 -17.16
N ALA A 414 10.60 4.78 -17.81
CA ALA A 414 11.15 4.69 -19.16
C ALA A 414 12.27 5.72 -19.33
N PRO A 415 13.39 5.35 -20.00
CA PRO A 415 14.47 6.31 -20.26
C PRO A 415 13.94 7.53 -21.02
N PRO A 416 14.30 8.76 -20.60
CA PRO A 416 13.91 9.96 -21.32
C PRO A 416 14.61 10.02 -22.68
N LEU A 417 13.92 10.60 -23.67
CA LEU A 417 14.42 10.78 -25.03
C LEU A 417 15.64 11.72 -25.04
N ASP A 418 16.78 11.22 -25.53
CA ASP A 418 17.98 12.03 -25.71
C ASP A 418 17.81 12.98 -26.91
N ALA A 419 18.07 14.27 -26.69
CA ALA A 419 18.02 15.30 -27.72
C ALA A 419 18.99 15.03 -28.89
N ALA A 420 20.04 14.23 -28.68
CA ALA A 420 20.95 13.82 -29.74
C ALA A 420 20.25 13.13 -30.93
N VAL A 421 19.09 12.49 -30.71
CA VAL A 421 18.31 11.83 -31.77
C VAL A 421 17.92 12.79 -32.90
N PHE A 422 17.61 14.04 -32.56
CA PHE A 422 17.17 15.05 -33.54
C PHE A 422 18.31 15.50 -34.46
N GLY A 423 19.57 15.39 -34.01
CA GLY A 423 20.74 15.73 -34.83
C GLY A 423 20.96 14.79 -36.02
N THR A 424 20.22 13.67 -36.06
CA THR A 424 20.27 12.70 -37.16
C THR A 424 19.18 12.91 -38.22
N LEU A 425 18.25 13.85 -38.00
CA LEU A 425 17.12 14.10 -38.88
C LEU A 425 17.45 15.17 -39.94
N ALA A 426 16.93 14.98 -41.15
CA ALA A 426 16.87 16.06 -42.12
C ALA A 426 15.81 17.11 -41.71
N PRO A 427 15.99 18.40 -42.04
CA PRO A 427 15.03 19.45 -41.68
C PRO A 427 13.58 19.15 -42.09
N GLU A 428 13.41 18.50 -43.25
CA GLU A 428 12.09 18.15 -43.80
C GLU A 428 11.42 17.00 -43.02
N GLN A 429 12.20 16.18 -42.31
CA GLN A 429 11.70 15.05 -41.52
C GLN A 429 11.28 15.48 -40.11
N PHE A 430 11.87 16.56 -39.59
CA PHE A 430 11.63 17.01 -38.22
C PHE A 430 10.15 17.29 -37.95
N GLY A 431 9.47 17.99 -38.88
CA GLY A 431 8.05 18.34 -38.76
C GLY A 431 7.12 17.13 -38.76
N GLU A 432 7.49 16.05 -39.43
CA GLU A 432 6.67 14.82 -39.57
C GLU A 432 6.85 13.83 -38.41
N CYS A 433 7.84 14.05 -37.56
CA CYS A 433 8.09 13.17 -36.43
C CYS A 433 6.99 13.25 -35.38
N ARG A 434 6.74 12.13 -34.69
CA ARG A 434 5.85 12.03 -33.52
C ARG A 434 6.68 11.70 -32.28
N LEU A 435 6.19 12.14 -31.13
CA LEU A 435 6.84 11.89 -29.85
C LEU A 435 5.94 11.02 -28.97
N GLU A 436 6.54 10.04 -28.30
CA GLU A 436 5.85 9.28 -27.26
C GLU A 436 6.06 9.96 -25.92
N LEU A 437 4.95 10.25 -25.21
CA LEU A 437 5.03 10.76 -23.85
C LEU A 437 5.51 9.68 -22.89
N HIS A 438 6.32 10.09 -21.94
CA HIS A 438 6.64 9.26 -20.79
C HIS A 438 5.35 8.89 -20.04
N PRO A 439 5.16 7.64 -19.55
CA PRO A 439 3.93 7.22 -18.87
C PRO A 439 3.54 8.07 -17.65
N GLY A 440 4.53 8.68 -17.00
CA GLY A 440 4.37 9.65 -15.91
C GLY A 440 4.32 11.12 -16.34
N ALA A 441 4.21 11.41 -17.64
CA ALA A 441 4.11 12.77 -18.18
C ALA A 441 2.71 13.07 -18.68
N VAL A 442 2.08 14.14 -18.17
CA VAL A 442 0.69 14.51 -18.51
C VAL A 442 0.56 16.03 -18.61
N PRO A 443 0.04 16.58 -19.73
CA PRO A 443 -0.29 18.00 -19.81
C PRO A 443 -1.46 18.35 -18.87
N PHE A 444 -1.38 19.50 -18.22
CA PHE A 444 -2.38 20.01 -17.29
C PHE A 444 -2.73 21.46 -17.62
N ALA A 445 -4.01 21.81 -17.46
CA ALA A 445 -4.53 23.16 -17.61
C ALA A 445 -5.62 23.40 -16.56
N SER A 446 -5.70 24.63 -16.07
CA SER A 446 -6.74 25.10 -15.16
C SER A 446 -7.07 26.57 -15.46
N PRO A 447 -8.34 27.01 -15.35
CA PRO A 447 -8.70 28.42 -15.35
C PRO A 447 -8.21 29.16 -14.09
N TRP A 448 -7.67 28.43 -13.11
CA TRP A 448 -7.11 28.96 -11.87
C TRP A 448 -5.59 28.82 -11.83
N ALA A 449 -4.95 29.60 -10.95
CA ALA A 449 -3.49 29.63 -10.81
C ALA A 449 -2.98 28.45 -9.96
N VAL A 450 -3.53 27.25 -10.20
CA VAL A 450 -3.28 26.02 -9.45
C VAL A 450 -1.85 25.53 -9.60
N VAL A 451 -1.25 25.62 -10.79
CA VAL A 451 0.15 25.22 -11.01
C VAL A 451 1.13 26.06 -10.17
N PRO A 452 1.13 27.41 -10.24
CA PRO A 452 2.00 28.20 -9.39
C PRO A 452 1.62 28.10 -7.90
N LEU A 453 0.34 27.91 -7.56
CA LEU A 453 -0.09 27.69 -6.18
C LEU A 453 0.51 26.40 -5.61
N TRP A 454 0.49 25.30 -6.37
CA TRP A 454 1.09 24.04 -5.95
C TRP A 454 2.59 24.17 -5.73
N LEU A 455 3.29 24.83 -6.66
CA LEU A 455 4.73 25.09 -6.54
C LEU A 455 5.08 25.94 -5.32
N ALA A 456 4.23 26.92 -4.96
CA ALA A 456 4.40 27.74 -3.77
C ALA A 456 4.30 26.96 -2.44
N HIS A 457 3.67 25.78 -2.44
CA HIS A 457 3.63 24.85 -1.30
C HIS A 457 4.76 23.80 -1.34
N GLY A 458 5.67 23.91 -2.31
CA GLY A 458 6.89 23.11 -2.37
C GLY A 458 7.90 23.50 -1.29
N PRO A 459 9.04 22.78 -1.19
CA PRO A 459 10.03 22.97 -0.12
C PRO A 459 10.66 24.37 -0.06
N GLU A 460 10.73 25.06 -1.20
CA GLU A 460 11.28 26.43 -1.28
C GLU A 460 10.29 27.48 -0.76
N GLY A 461 9.01 27.12 -0.64
CA GLY A 461 7.93 28.05 -0.33
C GLY A 461 7.69 29.06 -1.45
N GLY A 462 6.60 29.80 -1.34
CA GLY A 462 6.27 30.85 -2.28
C GLY A 462 5.11 31.70 -1.81
N ALA A 463 4.94 32.85 -2.45
CA ALA A 463 3.75 33.67 -2.23
C ALA A 463 2.51 33.00 -2.82
N PHE A 464 1.37 33.19 -2.16
CA PHE A 464 0.08 32.79 -2.73
C PHE A 464 -0.19 33.61 -4.00
N PRO A 465 -0.40 32.97 -5.18
CA PRO A 465 -0.58 33.69 -6.44
C PRO A 465 -1.96 34.36 -6.50
N ALA A 466 -2.13 35.28 -7.47
CA ALA A 466 -3.45 35.74 -7.86
C ALA A 466 -4.23 34.55 -8.47
N ILE A 467 -5.12 33.95 -7.68
CA ILE A 467 -5.70 32.64 -8.01
C ILE A 467 -6.62 32.67 -9.23
N GLU A 468 -7.20 33.84 -9.55
CA GLU A 468 -8.13 34.07 -10.67
C GLU A 468 -7.45 34.18 -12.05
N ALA A 469 -6.28 33.57 -12.22
CA ALA A 469 -5.55 33.54 -13.49
C ALA A 469 -5.39 32.10 -13.98
N ALA A 470 -5.58 31.85 -15.27
CA ALA A 470 -5.36 30.53 -15.83
C ALA A 470 -3.89 30.10 -15.70
N SER A 471 -3.67 28.80 -15.51
CA SER A 471 -2.33 28.23 -15.46
C SER A 471 -2.24 26.92 -16.22
N TRP A 472 -1.05 26.66 -16.78
CA TRP A 472 -0.74 25.47 -17.54
C TRP A 472 0.56 24.84 -17.04
N GLY A 473 0.63 23.53 -17.16
CA GLY A 473 1.83 22.79 -16.80
C GLY A 473 1.93 21.46 -17.51
N VAL A 474 3.08 20.81 -17.35
CA VAL A 474 3.25 19.39 -17.66
C VAL A 474 3.71 18.70 -16.39
N VAL A 475 2.90 17.76 -15.90
CA VAL A 475 3.32 16.83 -14.86
C VAL A 475 4.40 15.95 -15.46
N CYS A 476 5.49 15.74 -14.73
CA CYS A 476 6.60 14.89 -15.14
C CYS A 476 7.32 14.34 -13.91
N ARG A 477 8.29 13.44 -14.11
CA ARG A 477 9.00 12.77 -13.02
C ARG A 477 10.51 12.69 -13.25
N PRO A 478 11.22 13.82 -13.35
CA PRO A 478 12.67 13.82 -13.46
C PRO A 478 13.30 13.23 -12.19
N GLY A 479 14.20 12.27 -12.34
CA GLY A 479 14.93 11.68 -11.21
C GLY A 479 14.03 11.06 -10.15
N TRP A 480 12.93 10.42 -10.55
CA TRP A 480 11.93 9.79 -9.66
C TRP A 480 11.09 10.73 -8.80
N ARG A 481 11.22 12.05 -8.97
CA ARG A 481 10.42 13.03 -8.23
C ARG A 481 9.31 13.58 -9.12
N ALA A 482 8.05 13.25 -8.78
CA ALA A 482 6.90 13.83 -9.46
C ALA A 482 6.88 15.34 -9.20
N THR A 483 6.72 16.12 -10.28
CA THR A 483 6.67 17.58 -10.26
C THR A 483 5.84 18.09 -11.42
N VAL A 484 5.58 19.39 -11.43
CA VAL A 484 4.95 20.08 -12.55
C VAL A 484 5.89 21.16 -13.07
N LEU A 485 6.10 21.17 -14.39
CA LEU A 485 6.82 22.22 -15.09
C LEU A 485 5.81 23.27 -15.57
N VAL A 486 5.99 24.53 -15.19
CA VAL A 486 5.16 25.65 -15.64
C VAL A 486 5.35 25.89 -17.14
N GLN A 487 4.25 26.13 -17.84
CA GLN A 487 4.26 26.56 -19.24
C GLN A 487 3.10 27.55 -19.50
N ASP A 488 3.11 28.19 -20.67
CA ASP A 488 2.02 29.06 -21.12
C ASP A 488 0.98 28.28 -21.93
N GLY A 489 -0.08 28.99 -22.35
CA GLY A 489 -1.17 28.40 -23.13
C GLY A 489 -0.75 27.89 -24.52
N ALA A 490 0.22 28.55 -25.18
CA ALA A 490 0.70 28.16 -26.49
C ALA A 490 1.52 26.85 -26.43
N ALA A 491 2.44 26.76 -25.45
CA ALA A 491 3.17 25.54 -25.16
C ALA A 491 2.22 24.40 -24.77
N HIS A 492 1.19 24.67 -23.96
CA HIS A 492 0.19 23.65 -23.62
C HIS A 492 -0.57 23.15 -24.85
N ALA A 493 -1.03 24.03 -25.74
CA ALA A 493 -1.73 23.66 -26.97
C ALA A 493 -0.84 22.76 -27.85
N ALA A 494 0.43 23.14 -28.03
CA ALA A 494 1.40 22.35 -28.76
C ALA A 494 1.63 20.96 -28.12
N LEU A 495 1.83 20.91 -26.80
CA LEU A 495 2.02 19.64 -26.09
C LEU A 495 0.78 18.74 -26.14
N ALA A 496 -0.42 19.31 -26.12
CA ALA A 496 -1.67 18.55 -26.24
C ALA A 496 -1.78 17.83 -27.60
N VAL A 497 -1.31 18.48 -28.69
CA VAL A 497 -1.22 17.83 -30.01
C VAL A 497 -0.26 16.64 -29.98
N LEU A 498 0.93 16.81 -29.39
CA LEU A 498 1.90 15.71 -29.24
C LEU A 498 1.35 14.57 -28.38
N ALA A 499 0.68 14.90 -27.27
CA ALA A 499 0.04 13.93 -26.39
C ALA A 499 -1.10 13.16 -27.08
N GLY A 500 -1.81 13.80 -28.01
CA GLY A 500 -2.78 13.16 -28.91
C GLY A 500 -2.15 12.34 -30.04
N GLY A 501 -0.82 12.19 -30.05
CA GLY A 501 -0.07 11.46 -31.06
C GLY A 501 0.19 12.25 -32.33
N GLY A 502 -0.06 13.56 -32.37
CA GLY A 502 0.21 14.45 -33.50
C GLY A 502 1.71 14.61 -33.81
N THR A 503 2.01 15.24 -34.95
CA THR A 503 3.40 15.51 -35.37
C THR A 503 3.95 16.77 -34.72
N ILE A 504 5.28 16.92 -34.72
CA ILE A 504 5.96 18.12 -34.22
C ILE A 504 5.52 19.38 -35.00
N GLY A 505 5.37 19.28 -36.32
CA GLY A 505 4.90 20.38 -37.15
C GLY A 505 3.51 20.87 -36.76
N ALA A 506 2.55 19.95 -36.63
CA ALA A 506 1.19 20.27 -36.20
C ALA A 506 1.14 20.85 -34.77
N ALA A 507 2.00 20.36 -33.88
CA ALA A 507 2.13 20.90 -32.54
C ALA A 507 2.63 22.35 -32.55
N PHE A 508 3.63 22.66 -33.37
CA PHE A 508 4.16 24.02 -33.46
C PHE A 508 3.14 24.99 -34.08
N GLU A 509 2.41 24.54 -35.09
CA GLU A 509 1.28 25.29 -35.67
C GLU A 509 0.23 25.62 -34.61
N ALA A 510 -0.23 24.63 -33.84
CA ALA A 510 -1.20 24.84 -32.77
C ALA A 510 -0.71 25.82 -31.68
N GLY A 511 0.58 25.81 -31.36
CA GLY A 511 1.16 26.80 -30.45
C GLY A 511 1.15 28.21 -31.06
N CYS A 512 1.53 28.35 -32.33
CA CYS A 512 1.51 29.62 -33.06
C CYS A 512 0.09 30.20 -33.26
N GLU A 513 -0.93 29.36 -33.36
CA GLU A 513 -2.34 29.80 -33.42
C GLU A 513 -2.79 30.48 -32.11
N VAL A 514 -2.25 30.05 -30.97
CA VAL A 514 -2.52 30.66 -29.66
C VAL A 514 -1.68 31.91 -29.44
N ASP A 515 -0.39 31.85 -29.79
CA ASP A 515 0.53 32.98 -29.72
C ASP A 515 1.49 32.97 -30.93
N GLY A 516 1.37 33.96 -31.81
CA GLY A 516 2.22 34.07 -33.00
C GLY A 516 3.71 34.28 -32.71
N GLN A 517 4.11 34.49 -31.45
CA GLN A 517 5.51 34.53 -31.00
C GLN A 517 6.00 33.22 -30.35
N PHE A 518 5.20 32.14 -30.41
CA PHE A 518 5.55 30.85 -29.81
C PHE A 518 6.88 30.27 -30.33
N ASP A 519 7.84 30.05 -29.42
CA ASP A 519 9.09 29.35 -29.70
C ASP A 519 8.96 27.85 -29.40
N GLY A 520 8.47 27.09 -30.40
CA GLY A 520 8.34 25.64 -30.31
C GLY A 520 9.66 24.92 -30.01
N GLY A 521 10.79 25.46 -30.47
CA GLY A 521 12.12 24.91 -30.18
C GLY A 521 12.49 25.05 -28.71
N ALA A 522 12.19 26.19 -28.08
CA ALA A 522 12.37 26.39 -26.65
C ALA A 522 11.47 25.48 -25.81
N ALA A 523 10.19 25.38 -26.19
CA ALA A 523 9.24 24.49 -25.53
C ALA A 523 9.69 23.02 -25.59
N LEU A 524 10.09 22.54 -26.77
CA LEU A 524 10.61 21.18 -26.95
C LEU A 524 11.85 20.91 -26.08
N ARG A 525 12.81 21.86 -26.03
CA ARG A 525 13.98 21.73 -25.14
C ARG A 525 13.59 21.68 -23.66
N GLN A 526 12.52 22.35 -23.26
CA GLN A 526 12.05 22.32 -21.87
C GLN A 526 11.41 20.97 -21.53
N TRP A 527 10.56 20.43 -22.42
CA TRP A 527 9.93 19.13 -22.26
C TRP A 527 10.94 17.96 -22.26
N LEU A 528 11.95 18.01 -23.13
CA LEU A 528 13.05 17.03 -23.11
C LEU A 528 13.82 17.08 -21.80
N ARG A 529 14.17 18.28 -21.32
CA ARG A 529 14.88 18.45 -20.03
C ARG A 529 14.11 17.92 -18.84
N CYS A 530 12.78 18.03 -18.83
CA CYS A 530 11.96 17.48 -17.77
C CYS A 530 11.57 16.01 -17.97
N GLY A 531 12.07 15.36 -19.02
CA GLY A 531 11.82 13.95 -19.31
C GLY A 531 10.39 13.63 -19.75
N ALA A 532 9.73 14.55 -20.44
CA ALA A 532 8.33 14.36 -20.87
C ALA A 532 8.15 13.32 -21.98
N PHE A 533 9.22 12.95 -22.70
CA PHE A 533 9.17 12.03 -23.83
C PHE A 533 10.14 10.87 -23.68
N THR A 534 9.80 9.72 -24.25
CA THR A 534 10.60 8.48 -24.21
C THR A 534 11.10 8.03 -25.57
N ALA A 535 10.40 8.39 -26.65
CA ALA A 535 10.76 7.94 -27.99
C ALA A 535 10.34 8.95 -29.07
N LEU A 536 11.03 8.86 -30.21
CA LEU A 536 10.73 9.55 -31.45
C LEU A 536 10.29 8.51 -32.50
N ARG A 537 9.16 8.73 -33.18
CA ARG A 537 8.69 7.89 -34.29
C ARG A 537 8.66 8.66 -35.61
N GLN A 538 9.06 8.00 -36.69
CA GLN A 538 8.93 8.48 -38.07
C GLN A 538 7.85 7.66 -38.79
N GLY A 539 6.93 8.31 -39.51
CA GLY A 539 5.92 7.64 -40.36
C GLY A 539 4.50 7.49 -39.77
N GLU A 540 3.60 6.88 -40.55
CA GLU A 540 2.15 6.82 -40.27
C GLU A 540 1.78 6.12 -38.95
N ALA A 541 0.66 6.57 -38.37
CA ALA A 541 0.13 6.09 -37.09
C ALA A 541 0.02 4.56 -37.05
N ALA A 542 0.44 3.95 -35.93
CA ALA A 542 0.12 2.56 -35.69
C ALA A 542 -1.41 2.42 -35.70
N ASN A 543 -1.93 1.58 -36.60
CA ASN A 543 -3.35 1.21 -36.59
C ASN A 543 -3.73 0.78 -35.17
N ALA A 544 -4.78 1.43 -34.64
CA ALA A 544 -5.31 1.25 -33.30
C ALA A 544 -5.73 -0.18 -32.98
#